data_AF-A0A6A8MFW0-F1
#
_entry.id   AF-A0A6A8MFW0-F1
#
_cell.length_a   1.000
_cell.length_b   1.000
_cell.length_c   1.000
_cell.angle_alpha   90.00
_cell.angle_beta   90.00
_cell.angle_gamma   90.00
#
_symmetry.space_group_name_H-M   'P 1'
#
loop_
_entity.id
_entity.type
_entity.pdbx_description
1 polymer ?
#
loop_
_entity_poly.entity_id
_entity_poly.type
_entity_poly.pdbx_seq_one_letter_code
_entity_poly.pdbx_strand_id
1 'polypeptide(L)'
;MSARLEITAPEHDKAVAQISHLLHIIAAGLVNQTEETFKGASVGMRLAAGGFKSITRIASSDPTMWNQILLTNSADIFQQLAKYQQVLDQLAQKIKDRDEAALY
;
A
#
# COMPACT_ATOMS: atom_id res chain seq x y z
N MET A 1 -15.82 18.83 21.25
CA MET A 1 -16.39 18.73 19.89
C MET A 1 -15.25 18.88 18.91
N SER A 2 -14.98 17.88 18.06
CA SER A 2 -13.99 18.08 16.99
C SER A 2 -14.59 19.03 15.96
N ALA A 3 -13.90 20.12 15.64
CA ALA A 3 -14.37 21.07 14.64
C ALA A 3 -14.42 20.38 13.26
N ARG A 4 -15.46 20.69 12.48
CA ARG A 4 -15.59 20.18 11.09
C ARG A 4 -14.45 20.77 10.26
N LEU A 5 -13.69 19.90 9.59
CA LEU A 5 -12.64 20.31 8.67
C LEU A 5 -13.26 20.57 7.28
N GLU A 6 -13.00 21.75 6.72
CA GLU A 6 -13.35 22.11 5.35
C GLU A 6 -12.08 22.26 4.53
N ILE A 7 -12.00 21.54 3.41
CA ILE A 7 -10.85 21.53 2.49
C ILE A 7 -11.36 21.58 1.05
N THR A 8 -10.51 22.05 0.15
CA THR A 8 -10.80 22.03 -1.29
C THR A 8 -10.70 20.61 -1.85
N ALA A 9 -11.33 20.35 -3.00
CA ALA A 9 -11.24 19.05 -3.67
C ALA A 9 -9.78 18.64 -4.00
N PRO A 10 -8.90 19.53 -4.52
CA PRO A 10 -7.49 19.18 -4.74
C PRO A 10 -6.72 18.83 -3.46
N GLU A 11 -6.99 19.52 -2.35
CA GLU A 11 -6.36 19.20 -1.06
C GLU A 11 -6.82 17.84 -0.55
N HIS A 12 -8.12 17.55 -0.69
CA HIS A 12 -8.68 16.23 -0.40
C HIS A 12 -7.99 15.15 -1.22
N ASP A 13 -7.96 15.28 -2.55
CA ASP A 13 -7.45 14.25 -3.47
C ASP A 13 -5.98 13.95 -3.23
N LYS A 14 -5.16 14.99 -3.00
CA LYS A 14 -3.76 14.84 -2.63
C LYS A 14 -3.58 14.14 -1.28
N ALA A 15 -4.41 14.47 -0.29
CA ALA A 15 -4.34 13.84 1.02
C ALA A 15 -4.72 12.36 0.95
N VAL A 16 -5.86 12.03 0.33
CA VAL A 16 -6.35 10.65 0.23
C VAL A 16 -5.47 9.79 -0.67
N ALA A 17 -4.78 10.37 -1.66
CA ALA A 17 -3.77 9.65 -2.43
C ALA A 17 -2.69 9.01 -1.53
N GLN A 18 -2.24 9.73 -0.50
CA GLN A 18 -1.23 9.23 0.44
C GLN A 18 -1.82 8.34 1.54
N ILE A 19 -2.87 8.80 2.22
CA ILE A 19 -3.35 8.14 3.45
C ILE A 19 -4.33 6.99 3.20
N SER A 20 -4.88 6.89 1.98
CA SER A 20 -5.89 5.88 1.62
C SER A 20 -5.50 5.10 0.37
N HIS A 21 -5.31 5.77 -0.77
CA HIS A 21 -5.16 5.08 -2.06
C HIS A 21 -3.85 4.31 -2.15
N LEU A 22 -2.72 4.96 -1.85
CA LEU A 22 -1.41 4.30 -1.83
C LEU A 22 -1.40 3.11 -0.85
N LEU A 23 -1.99 3.28 0.34
CA LEU A 23 -2.11 2.22 1.34
C LEU A 23 -2.88 1.01 0.80
N HIS A 24 -4.00 1.24 0.11
CA HIS A 24 -4.76 0.15 -0.52
C HIS A 24 -3.96 -0.55 -1.63
N ILE A 25 -3.29 0.21 -2.51
CA ILE A 25 -2.47 -0.34 -3.60
C ILE A 25 -1.37 -1.25 -3.06
N ILE A 26 -0.65 -0.81 -2.02
CA ILE A 26 0.41 -1.61 -1.39
C ILE A 26 -0.18 -2.89 -0.78
N ALA A 27 -1.31 -2.78 -0.06
CA ALA A 27 -1.96 -3.92 0.54
C ALA A 27 -2.41 -4.95 -0.50
N ALA A 28 -3.14 -4.51 -1.53
CA ALA A 28 -3.62 -5.36 -2.61
C ALA A 28 -2.46 -6.00 -3.39
N GLY A 29 -1.44 -5.22 -3.75
CA GLY A 29 -0.24 -5.71 -4.43
C GLY A 29 0.50 -6.77 -3.62
N LEU A 30 0.70 -6.53 -2.33
CA LEU A 30 1.38 -7.49 -1.44
C LEU A 30 0.59 -8.78 -1.27
N VAL A 31 -0.74 -8.70 -1.10
CA VAL A 31 -1.60 -9.88 -0.96
C VAL A 31 -1.57 -10.71 -2.25
N ASN A 32 -1.77 -10.08 -3.40
CA ASN A 32 -1.73 -10.76 -4.70
C ASN A 32 -0.36 -11.40 -4.96
N GLN A 33 0.73 -10.70 -4.66
CA GLN A 33 2.09 -11.24 -4.78
C GLN A 33 2.31 -12.44 -3.85
N THR A 34 1.78 -12.38 -2.63
CA THR A 34 1.91 -13.45 -1.64
C THR A 34 1.13 -14.69 -2.06
N GLU A 35 -0.08 -14.53 -2.57
CA GLU A 35 -0.89 -15.64 -3.11
C GLU A 35 -0.18 -16.35 -4.26
N GLU A 36 0.40 -15.61 -5.20
CA GLU A 36 1.18 -16.20 -6.29
C GLU A 36 2.48 -16.84 -5.81
N THR A 37 3.18 -16.23 -4.84
CA THR A 37 4.43 -16.78 -4.27
C THR A 37 4.20 -18.13 -3.59
N PHE A 38 3.08 -18.30 -2.90
CA PHE A 38 2.74 -19.54 -2.19
C PHE A 38 1.81 -20.46 -2.95
N LYS A 39 1.58 -20.21 -4.24
CA LYS A 39 0.74 -21.03 -5.09
C LYS A 39 1.26 -22.46 -5.15
N GLY A 40 0.44 -23.43 -4.71
CA GLY A 40 0.82 -24.84 -4.63
C GLY A 40 1.74 -25.19 -3.45
N ALA A 41 2.17 -24.23 -2.64
CA ALA A 41 2.91 -24.50 -1.42
C ALA A 41 1.95 -24.88 -0.29
N SER A 42 2.21 -26.00 0.39
CA SER A 42 1.35 -26.40 1.49
C SER A 42 1.49 -25.42 2.68
N VAL A 43 2.69 -24.94 2.99
CA VAL A 43 2.98 -24.23 4.25
C VAL A 43 2.69 -22.72 4.21
N GLY A 44 2.80 -22.06 3.06
CA GLY A 44 2.90 -20.60 2.94
C GLY A 44 1.82 -19.80 3.67
N MET A 45 0.59 -19.84 3.15
CA MET A 45 -0.54 -19.10 3.74
C MET A 45 -0.91 -19.57 5.16
N ARG A 46 -0.50 -20.78 5.56
CA ARG A 46 -0.72 -21.29 6.92
C ARG A 46 0.15 -20.59 7.98
N LEU A 47 1.27 -20.01 7.57
CA LEU A 47 2.15 -19.23 8.45
C LEU A 47 1.76 -17.75 8.55
N ALA A 48 0.74 -17.30 7.82
CA ALA A 48 0.29 -15.91 7.86
C ALA A 48 -0.19 -15.51 9.27
N ALA A 49 0.59 -14.65 9.93
CA ALA A 49 0.29 -14.10 11.24
C ALA A 49 -0.76 -12.96 11.19
N GLY A 50 -1.17 -12.45 12.35
CA GLY A 50 -2.24 -11.44 12.48
C GLY A 50 -2.00 -10.15 11.68
N GLY A 51 -0.75 -9.76 11.45
CA GLY A 51 -0.41 -8.60 10.62
C GLY A 51 -0.83 -8.79 9.16
N PHE A 52 -0.52 -9.94 8.56
CA PHE A 52 -0.92 -10.24 7.18
C PHE A 52 -2.44 -10.31 7.04
N LYS A 53 -3.14 -10.92 8.00
CA LYS A 53 -4.62 -10.96 8.04
C LYS A 53 -5.27 -9.56 8.10
N SER A 54 -4.57 -8.58 8.66
CA SER A 54 -5.06 -7.20 8.70
C SER A 54 -4.91 -6.51 7.34
N ILE A 55 -3.84 -6.85 6.60
CA ILE A 55 -3.59 -6.36 5.24
C ILE A 55 -4.57 -7.02 4.25
N THR A 56 -4.87 -8.32 4.39
CA THR A 56 -5.87 -8.98 3.54
C THR A 56 -7.24 -8.31 3.64
N ARG A 57 -7.65 -7.87 4.84
CA ARG A 57 -8.89 -7.10 5.01
C ARG A 57 -8.91 -5.80 4.21
N ILE A 58 -7.79 -5.08 4.14
CA ILE A 58 -7.68 -3.84 3.33
C ILE A 58 -7.78 -4.18 1.84
N ALA A 59 -7.10 -5.25 1.41
CA ALA A 59 -7.09 -5.71 0.02
C ALA A 59 -8.45 -6.25 -0.45
N SER A 60 -9.30 -6.77 0.45
CA SER A 60 -10.63 -7.33 0.12
C SER A 60 -11.72 -6.28 -0.22
N SER A 61 -11.33 -5.05 -0.55
CA SER A 61 -12.29 -4.01 -0.95
C SER A 61 -12.79 -4.23 -2.38
N ASP A 62 -13.93 -3.62 -2.75
CA ASP A 62 -14.54 -3.82 -4.07
C ASP A 62 -13.62 -3.38 -5.23
N PRO A 63 -13.23 -4.29 -6.14
CA PRO A 63 -12.32 -3.96 -7.24
C PRO A 63 -12.88 -2.95 -8.24
N THR A 64 -14.21 -2.92 -8.45
CA THR A 64 -14.83 -2.00 -9.41
C THR A 64 -14.73 -0.55 -8.93
N MET A 65 -15.06 -0.32 -7.66
CA MET A 65 -14.92 0.96 -6.99
C MET A 65 -13.46 1.41 -6.97
N TRP A 66 -12.53 0.53 -6.60
CA TRP A 66 -11.11 0.88 -6.57
C TRP A 66 -10.56 1.21 -7.95
N ASN A 67 -10.96 0.50 -9.00
CA ASN A 67 -10.58 0.88 -10.36
C ASN A 67 -11.03 2.31 -10.70
N GLN A 68 -12.24 2.71 -10.31
CA GLN A 68 -12.72 4.07 -10.53
C GLN A 68 -11.92 5.11 -9.72
N ILE A 69 -11.60 4.81 -8.45
CA ILE A 69 -10.75 5.67 -7.60
C ILE A 69 -9.37 5.86 -8.24
N LEU A 70 -8.75 4.75 -8.67
CA LEU A 70 -7.43 4.75 -9.29
C LEU A 70 -7.40 5.55 -10.60
N LEU A 71 -8.45 5.45 -11.43
CA LEU A 71 -8.56 6.19 -12.68
C LEU A 71 -8.81 7.68 -12.44
N THR A 72 -9.69 8.02 -11.47
CA THR A 72 -10.11 9.40 -11.21
C THR A 72 -9.02 10.23 -10.54
N ASN A 73 -8.25 9.65 -9.62
CA ASN A 73 -7.17 10.34 -8.89
C ASN A 73 -5.76 9.86 -9.33
N SER A 74 -5.63 9.44 -10.58
CA SER A 74 -4.44 8.77 -11.11
C SER A 74 -3.15 9.60 -10.98
N ALA A 75 -3.22 10.92 -11.14
CA ALA A 75 -2.05 11.80 -11.10
C ALA A 75 -1.42 11.85 -9.69
N ASP A 76 -2.21 12.14 -8.65
CA ASP A 76 -1.70 12.18 -7.27
C ASP A 76 -1.27 10.79 -6.80
N ILE A 77 -2.04 9.75 -7.16
CA ILE A 77 -1.69 8.36 -6.83
C ILE A 77 -0.34 7.98 -7.45
N PHE A 78 -0.14 8.26 -8.73
CA PHE A 78 1.12 7.99 -9.43
C PHE A 78 2.29 8.71 -8.74
N GLN A 79 2.10 9.98 -8.36
CA GLN A 79 3.12 10.73 -7.66
C GLN A 79 3.49 10.10 -6.31
N GLN A 80 2.50 9.67 -5.51
CA GLN A 80 2.79 9.04 -4.22
C GLN A 80 3.42 7.65 -4.39
N LEU A 81 2.96 6.87 -5.37
CA LEU A 81 3.52 5.57 -5.68
C LEU A 81 5.00 5.67 -6.09
N ALA A 82 5.33 6.61 -6.97
CA ALA A 82 6.71 6.85 -7.40
C ALA A 82 7.63 7.24 -6.23
N LYS A 83 7.16 8.09 -5.32
CA LYS A 83 7.90 8.43 -4.09
C LYS A 83 8.09 7.22 -3.19
N TYR A 84 7.07 6.39 -3.03
CA TYR A 84 7.16 5.20 -2.19
C TYR A 84 8.09 4.14 -2.79
N GLN A 85 8.13 4.00 -4.11
CA GLN A 85 9.11 3.16 -4.80
C GLN A 85 10.55 3.57 -4.45
N GLN A 86 10.86 4.87 -4.45
CA GLN A 86 12.17 5.35 -4.03
C GLN A 86 12.52 4.99 -2.58
N VAL A 87 11.52 5.00 -1.67
CA VAL A 87 11.70 4.54 -0.29
C VAL A 87 12.03 3.04 -0.24
N LEU A 88 11.30 2.23 -1.00
CA LEU A 88 11.55 0.79 -1.09
C LEU A 88 12.94 0.48 -1.67
N ASP A 89 13.37 1.21 -2.70
CA ASP A 89 14.68 1.05 -3.31
C ASP A 89 15.81 1.37 -2.32
N GLN A 90 15.68 2.46 -1.57
CA GLN A 90 16.63 2.84 -0.53
C GLN A 90 16.70 1.79 0.57
N LEU A 91 15.54 1.29 1.03
CA LEU A 91 15.49 0.25 2.06
C LEU A 91 16.11 -1.06 1.56
N ALA A 92 15.80 -1.47 0.32
CA ALA A 92 16.37 -2.65 -0.30
C ALA A 92 17.91 -2.56 -0.40
N GLN A 93 18.43 -1.39 -0.76
CA GLN A 93 19.87 -1.15 -0.83
C GLN A 93 20.52 -1.25 0.56
N LYS A 94 19.92 -0.65 1.59
CA LYS A 94 20.41 -0.77 2.98
C LYS A 94 20.42 -2.21 3.49
N ILE A 95 19.37 -2.98 3.20
CA ILE A 95 19.30 -4.41 3.52
C ILE A 95 20.44 -5.17 2.83
N LYS A 96 20.66 -4.89 1.55
CA LYS A 96 21.74 -5.51 0.76
C LYS A 96 23.12 -5.21 1.35
N ASP A 97 23.32 -3.98 1.82
CA ASP A 97 24.59 -3.53 2.40
C ASP A 97 24.79 -3.98 3.85
N ARG A 98 23.77 -4.59 4.48
CA ARG A 98 23.76 -4.99 5.90
C ARG A 98 24.07 -3.83 6.84
N ASP A 99 23.57 -2.63 6.51
CA ASP A 99 23.77 -1.43 7.31
C ASP A 99 22.86 -1.44 8.55
N GLU A 100 23.32 -2.08 9.62
CA GLU A 100 22.57 -2.23 10.88
C GLU A 100 22.15 -0.90 11.51
N ALA A 101 22.87 0.20 11.25
CA ALA A 101 22.58 1.50 11.84
C ALA A 101 21.44 2.26 11.13
N ALA A 102 20.99 1.78 9.95
CA ALA A 102 20.09 2.53 9.08
C ALA A 102 18.82 1.78 8.66
N LEU A 103 18.55 0.60 9.24
CA LEU A 103 17.52 -0.32 8.75
C LEU A 103 16.07 0.05 9.08
N TYR A 104 15.81 0.99 9.99
CA TYR A 104 14.51 1.66 10.15
C TYR A 104 14.62 2.86 11.10
#